data_AF-A0A3B5KZ02-F1
#
_entry.id   AF-A0A3B5KZ02-F1
#
_cell.length_a   1.000
_cell.length_b   1.000
_cell.length_c   1.000
_cell.angle_alpha   90.00
_cell.angle_beta   90.00
_cell.angle_gamma   90.00
#
_symmetry.space_group_name_H-M   'P 1'
#
loop_
_entity.id
_entity.type
_entity.pdbx_description
1 polymer ?
#
loop_
_entity_poly.entity_id
_entity_poly.type
_entity_poly.pdbx_seq_one_letter_code
_entity_poly.pdbx_strand_id
1 'polypeptide(L)'
;MKPFPCSFLFCVSLLFSDVAHATYHLKAGDHQLKTAQSYAQTRHNAQPVLRTLNLAKTDSPCRSRPLDLVFIIDSSRSVRPAEFEKVRIFLANMADTLDVGSDATRVAVVNYASTVKIEFLLKNYFNKLNLKKAIARIEPLATGTMTGLAIKTAMKEAFTEQSGARPRSGNISKVAIIVTDGRPQDHVEEVSAEARASGVEIYAVGVDRADMQSLQLMASLPLEEHVFYVETYGVIEKLTSKFRETLCGLDPCATGHDCEHICINSNASFYCKCQIGYILNADKKTCSPKQARAEVVEDPCKCEAMLVFQRQTQATIQQLTAKHILPVVSNGRQIEHLENTLGRA
;
A
#
# COMPACT_ATOMS: atom_id res chain seq x y z
N MET A 1 -9.94 -16.95 94.71
CA MET A 1 -10.42 -18.14 93.98
C MET A 1 -9.62 -18.27 92.69
N LYS A 2 -8.83 -19.34 92.54
CA LYS A 2 -8.37 -19.91 91.25
C LYS A 2 -9.57 -20.64 90.59
N PRO A 3 -9.53 -21.22 89.36
CA PRO A 3 -8.40 -21.49 88.46
C PRO A 3 -8.69 -21.34 86.92
N PHE A 4 -7.67 -21.53 86.07
CA PHE A 4 -7.78 -22.03 84.67
C PHE A 4 -8.13 -23.56 84.69
N PRO A 5 -8.46 -24.32 83.60
CA PRO A 5 -8.47 -24.06 82.13
C PRO A 5 -9.70 -24.69 81.37
N CYS A 6 -9.60 -24.77 80.02
CA CYS A 6 -10.34 -25.66 79.09
C CYS A 6 -11.84 -25.39 78.79
N SER A 7 -12.13 -24.90 77.57
CA SER A 7 -12.95 -25.65 76.62
C SER A 7 -12.79 -25.04 75.22
N PHE A 8 -11.93 -25.68 74.44
CA PHE A 8 -12.09 -25.85 73.00
C PHE A 8 -13.56 -26.17 72.67
N LEU A 9 -14.20 -25.40 71.80
CA LEU A 9 -15.27 -25.75 70.84
C LEU A 9 -16.24 -24.57 70.63
N PHE A 10 -16.51 -24.29 69.35
CA PHE A 10 -17.54 -23.37 68.80
C PHE A 10 -17.27 -21.86 68.86
N CYS A 11 -16.50 -21.37 67.88
CA CYS A 11 -16.95 -20.35 66.92
C CYS A 11 -15.79 -19.93 65.99
N VAL A 12 -15.30 -20.88 65.19
CA VAL A 12 -14.61 -20.59 63.92
C VAL A 12 -15.43 -21.28 62.85
N SER A 13 -16.52 -20.63 62.47
CA SER A 13 -17.38 -21.03 61.37
C SER A 13 -18.04 -19.77 60.85
N LEU A 14 -17.26 -19.00 60.10
CA LEU A 14 -17.67 -18.09 59.03
C LEU A 14 -16.38 -17.42 58.53
N LEU A 15 -16.12 -17.56 57.22
CA LEU A 15 -15.03 -16.97 56.44
C LEU A 15 -13.74 -17.80 56.22
N PHE A 16 -13.82 -19.12 56.11
CA PHE A 16 -12.90 -19.91 55.28
C PHE A 16 -13.58 -21.20 54.81
N SER A 17 -14.25 -21.15 53.66
CA SER A 17 -14.57 -22.31 52.80
C SER A 17 -15.11 -21.77 51.49
N ASP A 18 -14.23 -21.53 50.51
CA ASP A 18 -14.57 -21.51 49.07
C ASP A 18 -13.28 -21.44 48.22
N VAL A 19 -12.31 -22.30 48.53
CA VAL A 19 -11.21 -22.63 47.62
C VAL A 19 -11.04 -24.14 47.64
N ALA A 20 -11.87 -24.83 46.84
CA ALA A 20 -11.56 -26.07 46.12
C ALA A 20 -12.86 -26.65 45.54
N HIS A 21 -12.81 -27.06 44.26
CA HIS A 21 -13.84 -27.77 43.47
C HIS A 21 -14.77 -26.91 42.61
N ALA A 22 -14.24 -26.48 41.46
CA ALA A 22 -15.04 -26.27 40.25
C ALA A 22 -14.39 -26.99 39.05
N THR A 23 -14.24 -28.31 39.16
CA THR A 23 -14.10 -29.17 37.98
C THR A 23 -15.49 -29.34 37.37
N TYR A 24 -15.77 -28.63 36.27
CA TYR A 24 -16.96 -28.87 35.47
C TYR A 24 -16.86 -30.24 34.79
N HIS A 25 -17.49 -31.25 35.39
CA HIS A 25 -17.75 -32.54 34.77
C HIS A 25 -18.99 -32.42 33.87
N LEU A 26 -18.78 -32.27 32.56
CA LEU A 26 -19.85 -32.41 31.57
C LEU A 26 -20.20 -33.90 31.42
N LYS A 27 -21.42 -34.29 31.80
CA LYS A 27 -22.00 -35.62 31.51
C LYS A 27 -22.55 -35.64 30.08
N ALA A 28 -22.38 -36.78 29.41
CA ALA A 28 -22.95 -37.03 28.08
C ALA A 28 -24.49 -37.13 28.18
N GLY A 29 -25.20 -36.06 27.80
CA GLY A 29 -26.66 -36.05 27.79
C GLY A 29 -27.36 -34.69 27.63
N ASP A 30 -26.63 -33.56 27.62
CA ASP A 30 -27.26 -32.24 27.57
C ASP A 30 -27.70 -31.81 26.16
N HIS A 31 -28.93 -31.27 26.06
CA HIS A 31 -29.62 -30.94 24.79
C HIS A 31 -28.99 -29.74 24.05
N GLN A 32 -28.02 -29.03 24.66
CA GLN A 32 -27.27 -27.95 24.01
C GLN A 32 -26.04 -28.43 23.20
N LEU A 33 -25.68 -29.72 23.25
CA LEU A 33 -24.59 -30.26 22.41
C LEU A 33 -25.05 -30.61 20.98
N LYS A 34 -26.36 -30.75 20.73
CA LYS A 34 -26.89 -31.24 19.45
C LYS A 34 -27.04 -30.16 18.36
N THR A 35 -26.97 -28.87 18.70
CA THR A 35 -27.02 -27.78 17.71
C THR A 35 -25.63 -27.30 17.26
N ALA A 36 -24.56 -27.65 17.99
CA ALA A 36 -23.18 -27.33 17.62
C ALA A 36 -22.55 -28.36 16.65
N GLN A 37 -23.09 -29.59 16.57
CA GLN A 37 -22.59 -30.63 15.66
C GLN A 37 -23.14 -30.53 14.23
N SER A 38 -24.25 -29.81 14.00
CA SER A 38 -24.82 -29.62 12.66
C SER A 38 -24.01 -28.64 11.80
N TYR A 39 -23.45 -27.59 12.41
CA TYR A 39 -22.64 -26.60 11.68
C TYR A 39 -21.21 -27.07 11.35
N ALA A 40 -20.70 -28.11 12.02
CA ALA A 40 -19.36 -28.63 11.81
C ALA A 40 -19.27 -29.72 10.73
N GLN A 41 -20.38 -30.33 10.32
CA GLN A 41 -20.37 -31.48 9.40
C GLN A 41 -20.53 -31.12 7.92
N THR A 42 -20.85 -29.88 7.56
CA THR A 42 -21.03 -29.47 6.14
C THR A 42 -19.75 -29.05 5.41
N ARG A 43 -18.56 -29.11 6.05
CA ARG A 43 -17.28 -28.77 5.40
C ARG A 43 -16.43 -29.94 4.91
N HIS A 44 -16.96 -31.18 4.93
CA HIS A 44 -16.14 -32.36 4.61
C HIS A 44 -16.15 -32.83 3.14
N ASN A 45 -16.71 -32.07 2.19
CA ASN A 45 -16.72 -32.45 0.76
C ASN A 45 -15.98 -31.50 -0.20
N ALA A 46 -15.02 -30.72 0.28
CA ALA A 46 -14.03 -30.10 -0.61
C ALA A 46 -12.66 -30.71 -0.30
N GLN A 47 -12.12 -31.49 -1.25
CA GLN A 47 -10.70 -31.84 -1.27
C GLN A 47 -9.89 -30.54 -1.07
N PRO A 48 -8.89 -30.52 -0.16
CA PRO A 48 -7.96 -29.41 -0.13
C PRO A 48 -7.24 -29.46 -1.47
N VAL A 49 -7.41 -28.43 -2.30
CA VAL A 49 -6.47 -28.19 -3.39
C VAL A 49 -5.12 -28.05 -2.69
N LEU A 50 -4.27 -29.07 -2.84
CA LEU A 50 -2.89 -29.04 -2.40
C LEU A 50 -2.21 -27.95 -3.23
N ARG A 51 -2.32 -26.69 -2.80
CA ARG A 51 -1.43 -25.64 -3.27
C ARG A 51 -0.08 -26.02 -2.70
N THR A 52 0.71 -26.68 -3.52
CA THR A 52 2.15 -26.74 -3.38
C THR A 52 2.60 -25.30 -3.17
N LEU A 53 2.89 -24.93 -1.93
CA LEU A 53 3.65 -23.73 -1.66
C LEU A 53 4.98 -23.99 -2.34
N ASN A 54 5.17 -23.42 -3.52
CA ASN A 54 6.49 -23.36 -4.13
C ASN A 54 7.37 -22.59 -3.15
N LEU A 55 8.15 -23.33 -2.36
CA LEU A 55 9.23 -22.85 -1.49
C LEU A 55 10.42 -22.27 -2.30
N ALA A 56 10.16 -21.86 -3.54
CA ALA A 56 11.09 -21.27 -4.48
C ALA A 56 10.66 -19.87 -4.92
N LYS A 57 9.85 -19.16 -4.12
CA LYS A 57 9.81 -17.70 -4.21
C LYS A 57 11.08 -17.17 -3.54
N THR A 58 12.15 -17.28 -4.30
CA THR A 58 13.46 -16.69 -4.04
C THR A 58 13.30 -15.31 -3.44
N ASP A 59 14.01 -15.09 -2.34
CA ASP A 59 14.39 -13.83 -1.69
C ASP A 59 14.34 -12.63 -2.62
N SER A 60 13.13 -12.14 -2.92
CA SER A 60 12.94 -11.07 -3.88
C SER A 60 13.24 -9.78 -3.13
N PRO A 61 14.30 -9.03 -3.48
CA PRO A 61 14.53 -7.73 -2.88
C PRO A 61 13.27 -6.89 -3.07
N CYS A 62 12.88 -6.17 -2.03
CA CYS A 62 11.69 -5.35 -2.06
C CYS A 62 11.70 -4.49 -3.32
N ARG A 63 10.69 -4.58 -4.20
CA ARG A 63 10.39 -3.46 -5.11
C ARG A 63 9.65 -2.40 -4.30
N SER A 64 10.30 -1.96 -3.22
CA SER A 64 9.71 -1.07 -2.23
C SER A 64 9.51 0.28 -2.86
N ARG A 65 8.36 0.90 -2.56
CA ARG A 65 8.16 2.30 -2.87
C ARG A 65 9.30 3.13 -2.29
N PRO A 66 9.69 4.22 -2.94
CA PRO A 66 10.74 5.05 -2.40
C PRO A 66 10.35 5.55 -1.00
N LEU A 67 11.27 5.41 -0.04
CA LEU A 67 11.04 5.64 1.39
C LEU A 67 12.20 6.44 2.00
N ASP A 68 11.90 7.41 2.85
CA ASP A 68 12.91 8.07 3.69
C ASP A 68 12.84 7.46 5.10
N LEU A 69 13.83 6.66 5.46
CA LEU A 69 13.89 5.91 6.72
C LEU A 69 14.97 6.46 7.64
N VAL A 70 14.59 6.83 8.87
CA VAL A 70 15.52 7.28 9.90
C VAL A 70 15.46 6.33 11.09
N PHE A 71 16.59 5.73 11.42
CA PHE A 71 16.74 4.98 12.67
C PHE A 71 17.15 5.94 13.79
N ILE A 72 16.43 5.90 14.90
CA ILE A 72 16.75 6.64 16.13
C ILE A 72 17.09 5.60 17.20
N ILE A 73 18.38 5.38 17.44
CA ILE A 73 18.86 4.28 18.27
C ILE A 73 19.37 4.78 19.61
N ASP A 74 18.86 4.17 20.67
CA ASP A 74 19.32 4.36 22.04
C ASP A 74 20.67 3.65 22.25
N SER A 75 21.64 4.40 22.76
CA SER A 75 22.93 3.91 23.24
C SER A 75 23.24 4.42 24.64
N SER A 76 22.20 4.65 25.44
CA SER A 76 22.30 5.00 26.85
C SER A 76 22.95 3.89 27.68
N ARG A 77 23.24 4.19 28.95
CA ARG A 77 23.94 3.27 29.86
C ARG A 77 23.22 1.93 30.07
N SER A 78 21.89 1.88 29.93
CA SER A 78 21.12 0.63 30.02
C SER A 78 21.47 -0.33 28.90
N VAL A 79 21.75 0.21 27.71
CA VAL A 79 22.18 -0.53 26.52
C VAL A 79 23.65 -0.92 26.65
N ARG A 80 23.91 -2.10 27.21
CA ARG A 80 25.28 -2.60 27.38
C ARG A 80 25.95 -2.82 26.01
N PRO A 81 27.30 -2.76 25.90
CA PRO A 81 27.99 -2.92 24.62
C PRO A 81 27.61 -4.17 23.81
N ALA A 82 27.40 -5.31 24.49
CA ALA A 82 26.95 -6.56 23.87
C ALA A 82 25.51 -6.48 23.31
N GLU A 83 24.64 -5.69 23.95
CA GLU A 83 23.28 -5.46 23.46
C GLU A 83 23.28 -4.44 22.31
N PHE A 84 24.14 -3.43 22.37
CA PHE A 84 24.32 -2.48 21.27
C PHE A 84 24.83 -3.16 19.99
N GLU A 85 25.69 -4.17 20.11
CA GLU A 85 26.10 -4.97 18.96
C GLU A 85 24.89 -5.64 18.26
N LYS A 86 23.92 -6.14 19.02
CA LYS A 86 22.68 -6.70 18.46
C LYS A 86 21.84 -5.64 17.75
N VAL A 87 21.84 -4.39 18.23
CA VAL A 87 21.21 -3.27 17.52
C VAL A 87 21.89 -3.03 16.17
N ARG A 88 23.23 -3.03 16.10
CA ARG A 88 23.95 -2.89 14.82
C ARG A 88 23.61 -4.02 13.84
N ILE A 89 23.58 -5.25 14.34
CA ILE A 89 23.22 -6.43 13.54
C ILE A 89 21.79 -6.28 13.01
N PHE A 90 20.84 -5.87 13.86
CA PHE A 90 19.46 -5.58 13.45
C PHE A 90 19.39 -4.52 12.34
N LEU A 91 20.08 -3.38 12.49
CA LEU A 91 20.13 -2.34 11.47
C LEU A 91 20.71 -2.85 10.15
N ALA A 92 21.79 -3.64 10.22
CA ALA A 92 22.43 -4.22 9.05
C ALA A 92 21.53 -5.25 8.34
N ASN A 93 20.83 -6.10 9.09
CA ASN A 93 19.88 -7.08 8.57
C ASN A 93 18.66 -6.40 7.95
N MET A 94 18.14 -5.35 8.56
CA MET A 94 17.05 -4.58 7.95
C MET A 94 17.51 -3.88 6.67
N ALA A 95 18.72 -3.31 6.65
CA ALA A 95 19.31 -2.76 5.43
C ALA A 95 19.42 -3.82 4.31
N ASP A 96 19.62 -5.10 4.64
CA ASP A 96 19.62 -6.17 3.64
C ASP A 96 18.24 -6.40 3.00
N THR A 97 17.15 -6.16 3.72
CA THR A 97 15.80 -6.31 3.18
C THR A 97 15.36 -5.14 2.29
N LEU A 98 15.95 -3.95 2.48
CA LEU A 98 15.55 -2.73 1.79
C LEU A 98 16.20 -2.62 0.39
N ASP A 99 15.49 -1.97 -0.53
CA ASP A 99 16.07 -1.50 -1.79
C ASP A 99 16.69 -0.12 -1.59
N VAL A 100 17.98 -0.10 -1.21
CA VAL A 100 18.70 1.13 -0.86
C VAL A 100 19.21 1.81 -2.13
N GLY A 101 18.81 3.06 -2.36
CA GLY A 101 19.20 3.82 -3.55
C GLY A 101 18.76 5.28 -3.51
N SER A 102 19.27 6.08 -4.44
CA SER A 102 18.91 7.51 -4.57
C SER A 102 17.42 7.71 -4.82
N ASP A 103 16.84 6.85 -5.66
CA ASP A 103 15.44 6.93 -6.08
C ASP A 103 14.57 5.83 -5.44
N ALA A 104 15.12 5.09 -4.48
CA ALA A 104 14.47 4.02 -3.74
C ALA A 104 14.43 4.38 -2.23
N THR A 105 14.89 3.50 -1.34
CA THR A 105 14.98 3.77 0.09
C THR A 105 16.27 4.54 0.44
N ARG A 106 16.10 5.67 1.13
CA ARG A 106 17.20 6.45 1.73
C ARG A 106 17.21 6.21 3.23
N VAL A 107 18.39 6.00 3.81
CA VAL A 107 18.53 5.63 5.22
C VAL A 107 19.43 6.62 5.95
N ALA A 108 18.99 7.06 7.12
CA ALA A 108 19.80 7.81 8.08
C ALA A 108 19.81 7.10 9.44
N VAL A 109 20.85 7.36 10.23
CA VAL A 109 20.94 6.86 11.61
C VAL A 109 21.29 8.00 12.55
N VAL A 110 20.44 8.14 13.56
CA VAL A 110 20.57 9.06 14.69
C VAL A 110 20.82 8.21 15.92
N ASN A 111 21.99 8.38 16.54
CA ASN A 111 22.41 7.67 17.73
C ASN A 111 22.29 8.62 18.93
N TYR A 112 21.65 8.20 20.02
CA TYR A 112 21.43 9.09 21.16
C TYR A 112 21.64 8.43 22.51
N ALA A 113 22.00 9.26 23.49
CA ALA A 113 22.01 8.96 24.91
C ALA A 113 21.74 10.27 25.68
N SER A 114 22.71 10.78 26.45
CA SER A 114 22.64 12.16 26.98
C SER A 114 22.74 13.24 25.91
N THR A 115 23.36 12.91 24.78
CA THR A 115 23.53 13.76 23.59
C THR A 115 23.03 13.03 22.37
N VAL A 116 22.77 13.76 21.29
CA VAL A 116 22.35 13.18 20.00
C VAL A 116 23.48 13.34 19.00
N LYS A 117 23.81 12.26 18.29
CA LYS A 117 24.81 12.23 17.23
C LYS A 117 24.16 11.71 15.95
N ILE A 118 24.24 12.50 14.88
CA ILE A 118 23.92 12.05 13.53
C ILE A 118 25.09 11.20 13.03
N GLU A 119 24.90 9.89 12.90
CA GLU A 119 25.95 9.01 12.36
C GLU A 119 26.07 9.18 10.84
N PHE A 120 24.93 9.32 10.16
CA PHE A 120 24.84 9.74 8.76
C PHE A 120 23.41 10.11 8.38
N LEU A 121 23.27 10.92 7.34
CA LEU A 121 22.03 11.47 6.80
C LEU A 121 21.54 10.70 5.56
N LEU A 122 20.30 10.97 5.16
CA LEU A 122 19.60 10.32 4.03
C LEU A 122 20.34 10.45 2.69
N LYS A 123 21.20 11.46 2.55
CA LYS A 123 22.00 11.71 1.33
C LYS A 123 23.35 11.00 1.28
N ASN A 124 23.79 10.34 2.36
CA ASN A 124 25.19 9.88 2.46
C ASN A 124 25.44 8.53 1.79
N TYR A 125 24.48 7.59 1.84
CA TYR A 125 24.68 6.22 1.35
C TYR A 125 23.53 5.75 0.48
N PHE A 126 23.81 5.54 -0.81
CA PHE A 126 22.88 4.98 -1.80
C PHE A 126 23.26 3.57 -2.25
N ASN A 127 24.19 2.92 -1.53
CA ASN A 127 24.60 1.55 -1.77
C ASN A 127 24.60 0.78 -0.45
N LYS A 128 23.90 -0.34 -0.43
CA LYS A 128 23.78 -1.28 0.69
C LYS A 128 25.12 -1.67 1.31
N LEU A 129 26.14 -1.95 0.50
CA LEU A 129 27.48 -2.31 1.00
C LEU A 129 28.10 -1.20 1.86
N ASN A 130 28.04 0.04 1.39
CA ASN A 130 28.62 1.18 2.10
C ASN A 130 27.77 1.59 3.30
N LEU A 131 26.44 1.50 3.20
CA LEU A 131 25.52 1.70 4.31
C LEU A 131 25.83 0.74 5.46
N LYS A 132 25.98 -0.56 5.19
CA LYS A 132 26.32 -1.56 6.22
C LYS A 132 27.69 -1.33 6.85
N LYS A 133 28.68 -0.92 6.06
CA LYS A 133 30.01 -0.53 6.58
C LYS A 133 29.92 0.68 7.51
N ALA A 134 29.03 1.63 7.22
CA ALA A 134 28.80 2.78 8.08
C ALA A 134 28.11 2.36 9.39
N ILE A 135 27.08 1.52 9.32
CA ILE A 135 26.38 0.95 10.48
C ILE A 135 27.35 0.21 11.41
N ALA A 136 28.24 -0.62 10.85
CA ALA A 136 29.21 -1.39 11.63
C ALA A 136 30.23 -0.54 12.40
N ARG A 137 30.40 0.74 12.03
CA ARG A 137 31.33 1.67 12.69
C ARG A 137 30.67 2.55 13.75
N ILE A 138 29.36 2.42 13.96
CA ILE A 138 28.65 3.21 14.96
C ILE A 138 29.11 2.80 16.36
N GLU A 139 29.64 3.74 17.11
CA GLU A 139 30.03 3.53 18.50
C GLU A 139 28.87 3.94 19.42
N PRO A 140 28.55 3.13 20.45
CA PRO A 140 27.54 3.53 21.41
C PRO A 140 27.98 4.81 22.12
N LEU A 141 27.03 5.68 22.39
CA LEU A 141 27.22 6.73 23.37
C LEU A 141 27.17 6.10 24.77
N ALA A 142 27.03 6.92 25.79
CA ALA A 142 26.84 6.45 27.16
C ALA A 142 25.92 7.40 27.91
N THR A 143 25.66 7.03 29.17
CA THR A 143 24.92 7.83 30.16
C THR A 143 23.41 7.89 29.95
N GLY A 144 22.79 9.07 29.92
CA GLY A 144 21.34 9.27 29.99
C GLY A 144 20.58 8.84 28.74
N THR A 145 19.27 9.07 28.76
CA THR A 145 18.32 8.61 27.72
C THR A 145 17.42 9.77 27.30
N MET A 146 17.94 10.69 26.48
CA MET A 146 17.25 11.90 26.01
C MET A 146 16.49 11.63 24.70
N THR A 147 15.46 10.80 24.78
CA THR A 147 14.69 10.34 23.61
C THR A 147 13.93 11.47 22.94
N GLY A 148 13.34 12.40 23.72
CA GLY A 148 12.63 13.54 23.17
C GLY A 148 13.55 14.47 22.36
N LEU A 149 14.75 14.72 22.88
CA LEU A 149 15.81 15.44 22.16
C LEU A 149 16.21 14.71 20.87
N ALA A 150 16.33 13.39 20.90
CA ALA A 150 16.67 12.59 19.72
C ALA A 150 15.62 12.73 18.60
N ILE A 151 14.34 12.66 18.94
CA ILE A 151 13.23 12.88 17.99
C ILE A 151 13.29 14.29 17.41
N LYS A 152 13.45 15.30 18.28
CA LYS A 152 13.54 16.70 17.85
C LYS A 152 14.72 16.96 16.91
N THR A 153 15.88 16.39 17.21
CA THR A 153 17.07 16.50 16.35
C THR A 153 16.88 15.75 15.04
N ALA A 154 16.29 14.56 15.04
CA ALA A 154 15.96 13.83 13.81
C ALA A 154 15.06 14.66 12.88
N MET A 155 14.04 15.33 13.43
CA MET A 155 13.17 16.21 12.64
C MET A 155 13.90 17.43 12.07
N LYS A 156 14.78 18.05 12.86
CA LYS A 156 15.52 19.26 12.47
C LYS A 156 16.69 19.01 11.53
N GLU A 157 17.28 17.82 11.57
CA GLU A 157 18.53 17.55 10.88
C GLU A 157 18.44 16.37 9.91
N ALA A 158 17.75 15.28 10.24
CA ALA A 158 17.69 14.09 9.38
C ALA A 158 16.57 14.15 8.34
N PHE A 159 15.37 14.61 8.74
CA PHE A 159 14.18 14.69 7.87
C PHE A 159 14.10 15.96 7.00
N THR A 160 15.20 16.68 6.83
CA THR A 160 15.26 17.90 6.00
C THR A 160 15.67 17.60 4.56
N GLU A 161 15.22 18.43 3.63
CA GLU A 161 15.58 18.29 2.22
C GLU A 161 17.09 18.47 1.99
N GLN A 162 17.72 19.38 2.73
CA GLN A 162 19.17 19.60 2.70
C GLN A 162 19.96 18.34 3.13
N SER A 163 19.33 17.48 3.93
CA SER A 163 19.90 16.21 4.41
C SER A 163 19.53 15.01 3.55
N GLY A 164 18.77 15.22 2.47
CA GLY A 164 18.39 14.18 1.52
C GLY A 164 16.97 13.63 1.71
N ALA A 165 16.17 14.19 2.62
CA ALA A 165 14.75 13.88 2.66
C ALA A 165 14.07 14.40 1.39
N ARG A 166 13.10 13.66 0.84
CA ARG A 166 12.38 14.10 -0.35
C ARG A 166 11.23 15.04 -0.01
N PRO A 167 10.90 16.02 -0.88
CA PRO A 167 9.81 16.94 -0.62
C PRO A 167 8.47 16.22 -0.42
N ARG A 168 7.59 16.82 0.39
CA ARG A 168 6.23 16.29 0.61
C ARG A 168 5.42 16.15 -0.69
N SER A 169 5.68 16.99 -1.69
CA SER A 169 5.03 16.92 -3.01
C SER A 169 5.30 15.63 -3.76
N GLY A 170 6.39 14.91 -3.45
CA GLY A 170 6.73 13.62 -4.05
C GLY A 170 5.92 12.44 -3.53
N ASN A 171 5.04 12.64 -2.52
CA ASN A 171 4.27 11.59 -1.85
C ASN A 171 5.15 10.41 -1.38
N ILE A 172 6.34 10.73 -0.85
CA ILE A 172 7.29 9.77 -0.30
C ILE A 172 7.05 9.61 1.19
N SER A 173 6.85 8.38 1.65
CA SER A 173 6.71 8.08 3.07
C SER A 173 7.96 8.46 3.84
N LYS A 174 7.78 9.01 5.04
CA LYS A 174 8.86 9.31 5.99
C LYS A 174 8.62 8.48 7.23
N VAL A 175 9.56 7.62 7.56
CA VAL A 175 9.43 6.67 8.66
C VAL A 175 10.58 6.85 9.64
N ALA A 176 10.25 6.93 10.92
CA ALA A 176 11.20 6.85 12.02
C ALA A 176 11.03 5.52 12.76
N ILE A 177 12.12 4.78 12.96
CA ILE A 177 12.15 3.60 13.83
C ILE A 177 12.98 3.96 15.05
N ILE A 178 12.31 4.04 16.20
CA ILE A 178 12.93 4.34 17.50
C ILE A 178 13.20 3.01 18.20
N VAL A 179 14.45 2.76 18.59
CA VAL A 179 14.85 1.55 19.33
C VAL A 179 15.38 1.98 20.69
N THR A 180 14.75 1.53 21.78
CA THR A 180 15.14 1.88 23.16
C THR A 180 14.88 0.74 24.15
N ASP A 181 15.71 0.60 25.19
CA ASP A 181 15.46 -0.28 26.35
C ASP A 181 15.11 0.47 27.63
N GLY A 182 15.08 1.81 27.56
CA GLY A 182 15.05 2.67 28.72
C GLY A 182 13.79 3.52 28.79
N ARG A 183 13.54 4.04 29.99
CA ARG A 183 12.58 5.11 30.18
C ARG A 183 13.22 6.44 29.75
N PRO A 184 12.58 7.24 28.88
CA PRO A 184 13.06 8.59 28.56
C PRO A 184 13.24 9.44 29.81
N GLN A 185 14.28 10.28 29.82
CA GLN A 185 14.56 11.25 30.89
C GLN A 185 14.02 12.65 30.58
N ASP A 186 13.42 12.82 29.40
CA ASP A 186 12.79 14.03 28.89
C ASP A 186 11.39 13.73 28.35
N HIS A 187 10.66 14.79 27.97
CA HIS A 187 9.28 14.67 27.48
C HIS A 187 9.28 14.23 26.01
N VAL A 188 8.58 13.13 25.72
CA VAL A 188 8.49 12.57 24.36
C VAL A 188 7.16 12.88 23.66
N GLU A 189 6.10 13.19 24.40
CA GLU A 189 4.73 13.29 23.87
C GLU A 189 4.59 14.41 22.83
N GLU A 190 4.92 15.65 23.21
CA GLU A 190 4.78 16.83 22.35
C GLU A 190 5.64 16.71 21.08
N VAL A 191 6.93 16.37 21.25
CA VAL A 191 7.86 16.24 20.12
C VAL A 191 7.48 15.08 19.17
N SER A 192 6.92 14.00 19.70
CA SER A 192 6.41 12.90 18.86
C SER A 192 5.14 13.30 18.13
N ALA A 193 4.23 14.04 18.78
CA ALA A 193 3.03 14.56 18.15
C ALA A 193 3.37 15.53 17.01
N GLU A 194 4.34 16.42 17.19
CA GLU A 194 4.84 17.32 16.14
C GLU A 194 5.46 16.55 14.97
N ALA A 195 6.26 15.52 15.24
CA ALA A 195 6.85 14.67 14.22
C ALA A 195 5.76 13.94 13.40
N ARG A 196 4.74 13.37 14.07
CA ARG A 196 3.58 12.74 13.41
C ARG A 196 2.76 13.74 12.59
N ALA A 197 2.49 14.93 13.12
CA ALA A 197 1.81 16.00 12.38
C ALA A 197 2.62 16.47 11.15
N SER A 198 3.95 16.34 11.23
CA SER A 198 4.89 16.55 10.12
C SER A 198 4.92 15.38 9.12
N GLY A 199 4.02 14.40 9.25
CA GLY A 199 3.85 13.30 8.31
C GLY A 199 4.93 12.24 8.42
N VAL A 200 5.63 12.19 9.54
CA VAL A 200 6.56 11.11 9.88
C VAL A 200 5.79 10.03 10.63
N GLU A 201 5.85 8.82 10.11
CA GLU A 201 5.30 7.63 10.73
C GLU A 201 6.32 7.05 11.71
N ILE A 202 5.94 6.91 12.98
CA ILE A 202 6.86 6.51 14.04
C ILE A 202 6.55 5.09 14.48
N TYR A 203 7.55 4.22 14.40
CA TYR A 203 7.54 2.88 14.98
C TYR A 203 8.42 2.89 16.23
N ALA A 204 7.85 2.48 17.37
CA ALA A 204 8.56 2.40 18.63
C ALA A 204 8.88 0.94 18.95
N VAL A 205 10.16 0.63 19.09
CA VAL A 205 10.68 -0.69 19.43
C VAL A 205 11.29 -0.65 20.82
N GLY A 206 10.57 -1.20 21.77
CA GLY A 206 11.02 -1.40 23.14
C GLY A 206 11.72 -2.74 23.32
N VAL A 207 12.83 -2.74 24.05
CA VAL A 207 13.57 -3.96 24.42
C VAL A 207 13.72 -4.08 25.94
N ASP A 208 13.68 -5.31 26.47
CA ASP A 208 13.89 -5.60 27.91
C ASP A 208 13.02 -4.73 28.83
N ARG A 209 13.58 -3.68 29.44
CA ARG A 209 12.90 -2.84 30.44
C ARG A 209 12.28 -1.56 29.87
N ALA A 210 12.06 -1.53 28.55
CA ALA A 210 11.42 -0.39 27.90
C ALA A 210 10.04 -0.07 28.50
N ASP A 211 9.79 1.20 28.74
CA ASP A 211 8.53 1.69 29.31
C ASP A 211 7.43 1.73 28.24
N MET A 212 6.46 0.81 28.34
CA MET A 212 5.38 0.67 27.36
C MET A 212 4.56 1.94 27.15
N GLN A 213 4.32 2.73 28.20
CA GLN A 213 3.58 3.98 28.09
C GLN A 213 4.35 4.99 27.24
N SER A 214 5.65 5.13 27.47
CA SER A 214 6.52 5.99 26.66
C SER A 214 6.56 5.55 25.20
N LEU A 215 6.62 4.24 24.91
CA LEU A 215 6.57 3.71 23.54
C LEU A 215 5.26 4.09 22.83
N GLN A 216 4.12 3.97 23.52
CA GLN A 216 2.81 4.33 22.97
C GLN A 216 2.68 5.84 22.72
N LEU A 217 3.25 6.69 23.59
CA LEU A 217 3.25 8.14 23.39
C LEU A 217 4.09 8.56 22.16
N MET A 218 5.13 7.79 21.83
CA MET A 218 5.99 8.05 20.67
C MET A 218 5.40 7.52 19.36
N ALA A 219 4.85 6.31 19.37
CA ALA A 219 4.42 5.62 18.16
C ALA A 219 3.26 6.31 17.43
N SER A 220 3.15 6.04 16.13
CA SER A 220 1.96 6.35 15.34
C SER A 220 0.79 5.41 15.66
N LEU A 221 -0.41 5.79 15.23
CA LEU A 221 -1.59 4.93 15.30
C LEU A 221 -1.74 4.10 14.01
N PRO A 222 -2.29 2.88 14.07
CA PRO A 222 -2.75 2.18 15.28
C PRO A 222 -1.57 1.56 16.08
N LEU A 223 -1.67 1.54 17.41
CA LEU A 223 -0.54 1.18 18.29
C LEU A 223 -0.10 -0.28 18.11
N GLU A 224 -1.04 -1.18 17.84
CA GLU A 224 -0.78 -2.61 17.59
C GLU A 224 0.06 -2.88 16.33
N GLU A 225 0.16 -1.90 15.42
CA GLU A 225 1.00 -1.98 14.23
C GLU A 225 2.33 -1.23 14.39
N HIS A 226 2.43 -0.31 15.35
CA HIS A 226 3.54 0.64 15.48
C HIS A 226 4.35 0.52 16.77
N VAL A 227 3.86 -0.23 17.76
CA VAL A 227 4.57 -0.52 19.01
C VAL A 227 4.99 -1.98 19.02
N PHE A 228 6.30 -2.20 19.08
CA PHE A 228 6.88 -3.53 19.22
C PHE A 228 7.63 -3.60 20.53
N TYR A 229 7.31 -4.60 21.34
CA TYR A 229 8.03 -4.89 22.56
C TYR A 229 8.64 -6.27 22.46
N VAL A 230 9.95 -6.36 22.72
CA VAL A 230 10.68 -7.62 22.70
C VAL A 230 11.42 -7.82 24.02
N GLU A 231 11.35 -9.01 24.58
CA GLU A 231 11.96 -9.32 25.88
C GLU A 231 13.49 -9.19 25.87
N THR A 232 14.13 -9.44 24.71
CA THR A 232 15.58 -9.34 24.56
C THR A 232 15.96 -8.79 23.20
N TYR A 233 17.14 -8.17 23.12
CA TYR A 233 17.69 -7.69 21.85
C TYR A 233 17.93 -8.82 20.83
N GLY A 234 18.08 -10.08 21.26
CA GLY A 234 18.19 -11.20 20.31
C GLY A 234 16.88 -11.45 19.53
N VAL A 235 15.75 -10.98 20.06
CA VAL A 235 14.44 -11.12 19.42
C VAL A 235 14.13 -9.94 18.50
N ILE A 236 14.84 -8.81 18.64
CA ILE A 236 14.65 -7.63 17.78
C ILE A 236 14.88 -7.95 16.29
N GLU A 237 15.73 -8.93 16.00
CA GLU A 237 15.96 -9.44 14.64
C GLU A 237 14.69 -10.01 14.00
N LYS A 238 13.77 -10.60 14.79
CA LYS A 238 12.49 -11.11 14.29
C LYS A 238 11.56 -10.00 13.82
N LEU A 239 11.75 -8.77 14.32
CA LEU A 239 11.01 -7.62 13.84
C LEU A 239 11.38 -7.28 12.39
N THR A 240 12.56 -7.68 11.91
CA THR A 240 12.96 -7.48 10.51
C THR A 240 11.93 -8.06 9.55
N SER A 241 11.39 -9.25 9.82
CA SER A 241 10.35 -9.86 8.97
C SER A 241 9.04 -9.06 8.99
N LYS A 242 8.65 -8.57 10.17
CA LYS A 242 7.44 -7.76 10.33
C LYS A 242 7.59 -6.39 9.66
N PHE A 243 8.71 -5.72 9.88
CA PHE A 243 9.06 -4.47 9.21
C PHE A 243 9.19 -4.64 7.71
N ARG A 244 9.71 -5.77 7.22
CA ARG A 244 9.72 -6.08 5.79
C ARG A 244 8.29 -6.12 5.23
N GLU A 245 7.37 -6.81 5.89
CA GLU A 245 5.97 -6.87 5.45
C GLU A 245 5.29 -5.50 5.49
N THR A 246 5.53 -4.72 6.54
CA THR A 246 4.92 -3.39 6.70
C THR A 246 5.53 -2.33 5.78
N LEU A 247 6.86 -2.21 5.76
CA LEU A 247 7.59 -1.16 5.04
C LEU A 247 7.76 -1.44 3.55
N CYS A 248 7.96 -2.70 3.17
CA CYS A 248 8.01 -3.03 1.75
C CYS A 248 6.62 -3.02 1.12
N GLY A 249 5.56 -2.97 1.94
CA GLY A 249 4.17 -3.07 1.52
C GLY A 249 3.90 -4.43 0.89
N LEU A 250 2.70 -4.96 1.07
CA LEU A 250 2.19 -5.89 0.09
C LEU A 250 2.16 -5.13 -1.23
N ASP A 251 2.90 -5.58 -2.25
CA ASP A 251 2.71 -5.12 -3.63
C ASP A 251 1.34 -5.64 -4.06
N PRO A 252 0.26 -4.81 -4.03
CA PRO A 252 -1.08 -5.33 -4.29
C PRO A 252 -1.19 -5.84 -5.73
N CYS A 253 -0.33 -5.36 -6.63
CA CYS A 253 -0.20 -5.91 -7.97
C CYS A 253 0.51 -7.28 -7.99
N ALA A 254 1.38 -7.61 -7.04
CA ALA A 254 2.04 -8.93 -6.96
C ALA A 254 1.30 -9.95 -6.08
N THR A 255 0.44 -9.51 -5.16
CA THR A 255 -0.37 -10.40 -4.30
C THR A 255 -1.72 -10.80 -4.90
N GLY A 256 -2.09 -10.21 -6.04
CA GLY A 256 -3.28 -10.56 -6.82
C GLY A 256 -4.20 -9.35 -7.01
N HIS A 257 -4.42 -8.97 -8.26
CA HIS A 257 -5.26 -7.84 -8.66
C HIS A 257 -6.29 -8.26 -9.73
N ASP A 258 -7.26 -7.39 -9.99
CA ASP A 258 -8.31 -7.60 -10.99
C ASP A 258 -8.27 -6.59 -12.15
N CYS A 259 -7.15 -5.87 -12.32
CA CYS A 259 -6.90 -5.09 -13.53
C CYS A 259 -6.80 -5.99 -14.77
N GLU A 260 -7.54 -5.65 -15.83
CA GLU A 260 -7.49 -6.35 -17.11
C GLU A 260 -6.14 -6.17 -17.83
N HIS A 261 -5.56 -4.97 -17.77
CA HIS A 261 -4.30 -4.64 -18.43
C HIS A 261 -3.15 -4.37 -17.45
N ILE A 262 -3.00 -3.12 -17.00
CA ILE A 262 -1.84 -2.69 -16.20
C ILE A 262 -2.34 -2.41 -14.78
N CYS A 263 -1.75 -3.07 -13.79
CA CYS A 263 -1.93 -2.73 -12.38
C CYS A 263 -0.84 -1.75 -11.94
N ILE A 264 -1.23 -0.68 -11.23
CA ILE A 264 -0.30 0.29 -10.65
C ILE A 264 -0.52 0.39 -9.14
N ASN A 265 0.55 0.17 -8.40
CA ASN A 265 0.59 0.24 -6.94
C ASN A 265 0.27 1.66 -6.43
N SER A 266 -0.62 1.77 -5.44
CA SER A 266 -1.02 3.03 -4.79
C SER A 266 -1.27 2.83 -3.30
N ASN A 267 -0.35 3.31 -2.45
CA ASN A 267 -0.41 3.17 -0.98
C ASN A 267 -0.82 1.74 -0.51
N ALA A 268 -1.92 1.55 0.21
CA ALA A 268 -2.35 0.21 0.63
C ALA A 268 -3.16 -0.57 -0.45
N SER A 269 -3.24 -0.06 -1.68
CA SER A 269 -4.11 -0.57 -2.75
C SER A 269 -3.43 -0.49 -4.14
N PHE A 270 -4.20 -0.71 -5.20
CA PHE A 270 -3.79 -0.53 -6.59
C PHE A 270 -4.87 0.21 -7.37
N TYR A 271 -4.51 0.72 -8.54
CA TYR A 271 -5.45 1.18 -9.54
C TYR A 271 -5.04 0.67 -10.91
N CYS A 272 -6.01 0.53 -11.80
CA CYS A 272 -5.77 -0.03 -13.13
C CYS A 272 -5.49 1.09 -14.15
N LYS A 273 -4.61 0.80 -15.09
CA LYS A 273 -4.39 1.57 -16.32
C LYS A 273 -4.55 0.66 -17.53
N CYS A 274 -4.89 1.27 -18.65
CA CYS A 274 -4.97 0.56 -19.93
C CYS A 274 -3.73 0.82 -20.78
N GLN A 275 -3.40 -0.16 -21.63
CA GLN A 275 -2.37 0.01 -22.66
C GLN A 275 -2.79 1.08 -23.68
N ILE A 276 -1.81 1.54 -24.47
CA ILE A 276 -2.05 2.52 -25.54
C ILE A 276 -3.13 1.99 -26.48
N GLY A 277 -4.10 2.85 -26.82
CA GLY A 277 -5.25 2.46 -27.66
C GLY A 277 -6.48 1.98 -26.90
N TYR A 278 -6.47 1.99 -25.56
CA TYR A 278 -7.60 1.59 -24.72
C TYR A 278 -7.99 2.68 -23.70
N ILE A 279 -9.23 2.65 -23.21
CA ILE A 279 -9.80 3.52 -22.17
C ILE A 279 -10.24 2.65 -21.00
N LEU A 280 -9.92 3.09 -19.78
CA LEU A 280 -10.37 2.44 -18.56
C LEU A 280 -11.88 2.63 -18.39
N ASN A 281 -12.60 1.52 -18.21
CA ASN A 281 -14.04 1.51 -18.04
C ASN A 281 -14.46 2.06 -16.67
N ALA A 282 -15.76 2.31 -16.51
CA ALA A 282 -16.33 2.88 -15.28
C ALA A 282 -16.14 1.98 -14.03
N ASP A 283 -15.93 0.67 -14.23
CA ASP A 283 -15.60 -0.28 -13.16
C ASP A 283 -14.18 -0.11 -12.61
N LYS A 284 -13.36 0.76 -13.24
CA LYS A 284 -11.95 1.05 -12.92
C LYS A 284 -11.02 -0.17 -13.01
N LYS A 285 -11.45 -1.23 -13.70
CA LYS A 285 -10.75 -2.52 -13.78
C LYS A 285 -10.55 -3.00 -15.21
N THR A 286 -11.58 -2.87 -16.04
CA THR A 286 -11.58 -3.33 -17.44
C THR A 286 -11.24 -2.20 -18.41
N CYS A 287 -10.80 -2.56 -19.61
CA CYS A 287 -10.28 -1.67 -20.63
C CYS A 287 -11.00 -1.90 -21.96
N SER A 288 -11.72 -0.89 -22.46
CA SER A 288 -12.29 -0.93 -23.81
C SER A 288 -11.34 -0.31 -24.82
N PRO A 289 -11.28 -0.79 -26.06
CA PRO A 289 -10.56 -0.07 -27.11
C PRO A 289 -11.04 1.38 -27.14
N LYS A 290 -10.11 2.34 -27.23
CA LYS A 290 -10.45 3.66 -27.75
C LYS A 290 -11.10 3.36 -29.07
N GLN A 291 -12.41 3.56 -29.18
CA GLN A 291 -13.01 3.66 -30.49
C GLN A 291 -12.21 4.77 -31.15
N ALA A 292 -11.29 4.37 -32.03
CA ALA A 292 -10.98 5.22 -33.15
C ALA A 292 -12.37 5.58 -33.64
N ARG A 293 -12.72 6.87 -33.58
CA ARG A 293 -13.59 7.36 -34.62
C ARG A 293 -12.87 6.92 -35.88
N ALA A 294 -13.28 5.78 -36.43
CA ALA A 294 -13.37 5.67 -37.85
C ALA A 294 -14.27 6.86 -38.19
N GLU A 295 -13.64 8.00 -38.46
CA GLU A 295 -14.16 8.83 -39.51
C GLU A 295 -14.37 7.83 -40.64
N VAL A 296 -15.64 7.49 -40.86
CA VAL A 296 -16.05 7.00 -42.15
C VAL A 296 -15.68 8.17 -43.05
N VAL A 297 -14.45 8.16 -43.56
CA VAL A 297 -14.09 8.92 -44.72
C VAL A 297 -14.93 8.26 -45.80
N GLU A 298 -16.15 8.76 -45.99
CA GLU A 298 -16.87 8.51 -47.22
C GLU A 298 -15.93 9.00 -48.33
N ASP A 299 -15.38 8.03 -49.06
CA ASP A 299 -14.53 8.27 -50.21
C ASP A 299 -15.26 9.24 -51.17
N PRO A 300 -14.77 10.48 -51.34
CA PRO A 300 -15.42 11.50 -52.17
C PRO A 300 -15.64 11.03 -53.62
N CYS A 301 -14.87 10.03 -54.08
CA CYS A 301 -14.91 9.56 -55.45
C CYS A 301 -16.17 8.76 -55.82
N LYS A 302 -17.00 8.28 -54.86
CA LYS A 302 -18.29 7.65 -55.21
C LYS A 302 -19.32 8.65 -55.72
N CYS A 303 -19.30 9.89 -55.23
CA CYS A 303 -20.22 10.94 -55.70
C CYS A 303 -19.84 11.45 -57.09
N GLU A 304 -18.53 11.57 -57.39
CA GLU A 304 -18.07 12.03 -58.69
C GLU A 304 -18.45 11.07 -59.82
N ALA A 305 -18.26 9.76 -59.63
CA ALA A 305 -18.67 8.76 -60.62
C ALA A 305 -20.18 8.77 -60.87
N MET A 306 -20.97 8.93 -59.82
CA MET A 306 -22.44 9.00 -59.92
C MET A 306 -22.90 10.30 -60.61
N LEU A 307 -22.27 11.44 -60.31
CA LEU A 307 -22.55 12.73 -60.97
C LEU A 307 -22.16 12.71 -62.46
N VAL A 308 -21.05 12.06 -62.82
CA VAL A 308 -20.63 11.89 -64.22
C VAL A 308 -21.63 11.02 -64.97
N PHE A 309 -22.04 9.89 -64.41
CA PHE A 309 -23.06 9.01 -65.01
C PHE A 309 -24.40 9.74 -65.16
N GLN A 310 -24.81 10.51 -64.15
CA GLN A 310 -26.07 11.26 -64.18
C GLN A 310 -26.05 12.35 -65.27
N ARG A 311 -24.95 13.10 -65.40
CA ARG A 311 -24.77 14.09 -66.49
C ARG A 311 -24.76 13.43 -67.87
N GLN A 312 -24.07 12.31 -68.04
CA GLN A 312 -24.03 11.58 -69.30
C GLN A 312 -25.41 11.04 -69.69
N THR A 313 -26.15 10.49 -68.73
CA THR A 313 -27.51 10.00 -68.94
C THR A 313 -28.43 11.15 -69.36
N GLN A 314 -28.34 12.29 -68.68
CA GLN A 314 -29.18 13.46 -68.97
C GLN A 314 -28.87 14.07 -70.35
N ALA A 315 -27.59 14.14 -70.74
CA ALA A 315 -27.19 14.57 -72.08
C ALA A 315 -27.68 13.60 -73.17
N THR A 316 -27.59 12.29 -72.91
CA THR A 316 -28.06 11.26 -73.86
C THR A 316 -29.57 11.31 -74.01
N ILE A 317 -30.31 11.49 -72.91
CA ILE A 317 -31.77 11.67 -72.94
C ILE A 317 -32.12 12.94 -73.73
N GLN A 318 -31.42 14.06 -73.52
CA GLN A 318 -31.66 15.29 -74.30
C GLN A 318 -31.42 15.08 -75.80
N GLN A 319 -30.36 14.37 -76.18
CA GLN A 319 -30.10 14.03 -77.58
C GLN A 319 -31.18 13.13 -78.18
N LEU A 320 -31.61 12.09 -77.46
CA LEU A 320 -32.70 11.22 -77.90
C LEU A 320 -34.02 11.99 -78.04
N THR A 321 -34.31 12.88 -77.09
CA THR A 321 -35.49 13.75 -77.09
C THR A 321 -35.45 14.68 -78.30
N ALA A 322 -34.30 15.30 -78.58
CA ALA A 322 -34.15 16.19 -79.73
C ALA A 322 -34.22 15.45 -81.08
N LYS A 323 -33.71 14.21 -81.13
CA LYS A 323 -33.64 13.43 -82.37
C LYS A 323 -34.95 12.70 -82.71
N HIS A 324 -35.72 12.29 -81.70
CA HIS A 324 -36.89 11.44 -81.92
C HIS A 324 -38.21 12.04 -81.43
N ILE A 325 -38.20 12.91 -80.42
CA ILE A 325 -39.44 13.45 -79.83
C ILE A 325 -39.78 14.82 -80.42
N LEU A 326 -38.83 15.76 -80.47
CA LEU A 326 -39.06 17.09 -81.04
C LEU A 326 -39.53 17.09 -82.51
N PRO A 327 -39.04 16.22 -83.41
CA PRO A 327 -39.52 16.18 -84.80
C PRO A 327 -40.97 15.66 -84.90
N VAL A 328 -41.36 14.73 -84.04
CA VAL A 328 -42.73 14.19 -83.99
C VAL A 328 -43.70 15.24 -83.46
N VAL A 329 -43.30 16.00 -82.44
CA VAL A 329 -44.09 17.13 -81.91
C VAL A 329 -44.19 18.28 -82.93
N SER A 330 -43.13 18.56 -83.68
CA SER A 330 -43.15 19.56 -84.76
C SER A 330 -44.04 19.15 -85.93
N ASN A 331 -44.01 17.88 -86.34
CA ASN A 331 -44.89 17.35 -87.37
C ASN A 331 -46.37 17.31 -86.90
N GLY A 332 -46.62 16.98 -85.63
CA GLY A 332 -47.96 17.04 -85.04
C GLY A 332 -48.56 18.45 -85.04
N ARG A 333 -47.75 19.49 -84.77
CA ARG A 333 -48.19 20.90 -84.85
C ARG A 333 -48.44 21.37 -86.30
N GLN A 334 -47.72 20.83 -87.29
CA GLN A 334 -48.03 21.09 -88.70
C GLN A 334 -49.37 20.47 -89.12
N ILE A 335 -49.70 19.29 -88.61
CA ILE A 335 -50.99 18.62 -88.84
C ILE A 335 -52.14 19.42 -88.20
N GLU A 336 -51.99 19.88 -86.95
CA GLU A 336 -52.98 20.74 -86.26
C GLU A 336 -53.19 22.10 -86.97
N HIS A 337 -52.16 22.64 -87.62
CA HIS A 337 -52.29 23.89 -88.38
C HIS A 337 -52.98 23.68 -89.73
N LEU A 338 -52.73 22.55 -90.42
CA LEU A 338 -53.43 22.15 -91.64
C LEU A 338 -54.92 21.84 -91.38
N GLU A 339 -55.25 21.16 -90.28
CA GLU A 339 -56.63 20.86 -89.89
C GLU A 339 -57.43 22.14 -89.56
N ASN A 340 -56.82 23.13 -88.90
CA ASN A 340 -57.47 24.43 -88.64
C ASN A 340 -57.64 25.30 -89.90
N THR A 341 -56.89 25.03 -90.98
CA THR A 341 -57.02 25.76 -92.25
C THR A 341 -58.08 25.12 -93.17
N LEU A 342 -58.32 23.81 -93.03
CA LEU A 342 -59.34 23.05 -93.77
C LEU A 342 -60.72 23.01 -93.08
N GLY A 343 -60.83 23.42 -91.81
CA GLY A 343 -62.08 23.47 -91.05
C GLY A 343 -62.89 24.77 -91.15
N ARG A 344 -62.50 25.71 -92.02
CA ARG A 344 -63.29 26.92 -92.35
C ARG A 344 -63.50 27.00 -93.87
N ALA A 345 -64.44 26.20 -94.36
CA ALA A 345 -65.10 26.38 -95.65
C ALA A 345 -66.58 25.99 -95.49
#